data_AF-A0A9X2VQB3-F1
#
_entry.id   AF-A0A9X2VQB3-F1
#
_cell.length_a   1.000
_cell.length_b   1.000
_cell.length_c   1.000
_cell.angle_alpha   90.00
_cell.angle_beta   90.00
_cell.angle_gamma   90.00
#
_symmetry.space_group_name_H-M   'P 1'
#
loop_
_entity.id
_entity.type
_entity.pdbx_description
1 polymer ?
#
loop_
_entity_poly.entity_id
_entity_poly.type
_entity_poly.pdbx_seq_one_letter_code
_entity_poly.pdbx_strand_id
1 'polypeptide(L)'
;MRITVDGEPFDVPEGRTIAAALIAAGRVSWRTTRAGGRPRGVFCGIGVCFDCLVVVNGVPDVRACQRVPADGDVVRSQRGAELPG
;
A
#
# COMPACT_ATOMS: atom_id res chain seq x y z
N MET A 1 10.50 12.48 1.99
CA MET A 1 10.77 11.82 0.70
C MET A 1 9.54 11.93 -0.18
N ARG A 2 9.69 11.89 -1.49
CA ARG A 2 8.59 11.94 -2.45
C ARG A 2 8.49 10.63 -3.22
N ILE A 3 7.30 10.05 -3.22
CA ILE A 3 6.94 8.86 -4.00
C ILE A 3 5.81 9.21 -4.97
N THR A 4 5.43 8.27 -5.83
CA THR A 4 4.21 8.37 -6.64
C THR A 4 3.22 7.31 -6.17
N VAL A 5 2.00 7.70 -5.84
CA VAL A 5 0.90 6.79 -5.47
C VAL A 5 -0.19 6.91 -6.52
N ASP A 6 -0.48 5.83 -7.25
CA ASP A 6 -1.52 5.80 -8.28
C ASP A 6 -1.39 6.91 -9.34
N GLY A 7 -0.16 7.30 -9.67
CA GLY A 7 0.16 8.35 -10.63
C GLY A 7 0.25 9.76 -10.04
N GLU A 8 -0.07 9.93 -8.76
CA GLU A 8 -0.02 11.24 -8.08
C GLU A 8 1.24 11.36 -7.20
N PRO A 9 1.95 12.50 -7.22
CA PRO A 9 3.03 12.77 -6.29
C PRO A 9 2.52 12.74 -4.84
N PHE A 10 3.28 12.08 -3.97
CA PHE A 10 2.89 11.89 -2.58
C PHE A 10 4.10 12.03 -1.66
N ASP A 11 4.02 12.98 -0.72
CA ASP A 11 5.09 13.24 0.24
C ASP A 11 4.96 12.33 1.46
N VAL A 12 6.05 11.64 1.78
CA VAL A 12 6.13 10.72 2.92
C VAL A 12 7.15 11.26 3.91
N PRO A 13 6.76 11.49 5.18
CA PRO A 13 7.70 11.80 6.25
C PRO A 13 8.71 10.66 6.42
N GLU A 14 9.95 11.00 6.71
CA GLU A 14 11.02 10.01 6.86
C GLU A 14 10.70 8.98 7.95
N GLY A 15 11.13 7.72 7.71
CA GLY A 15 10.91 6.60 8.63
C GLY A 15 9.46 6.10 8.74
N ARG A 16 8.49 6.70 8.01
CA ARG A 16 7.10 6.23 8.00
C ARG A 16 6.89 5.14 6.96
N THR A 17 6.04 4.17 7.31
CA THR A 17 5.59 3.16 6.35
C THR A 17 4.63 3.78 5.33
N ILE A 18 4.51 3.16 4.16
CA ILE A 18 3.55 3.54 3.12
C ILE A 18 2.15 3.67 3.72
N ALA A 19 1.72 2.67 4.49
CA ALA A 19 0.43 2.69 5.16
C ALA A 19 0.24 3.86 6.12
N ALA A 20 1.24 4.14 6.97
CA ALA A 20 1.14 5.24 7.94
C ALA A 20 0.99 6.59 7.22
N ALA A 21 1.70 6.77 6.11
CA ALA A 21 1.62 7.98 5.31
C ALA A 21 0.26 8.12 4.61
N LEU A 22 -0.28 7.05 4.02
CA LEU A 22 -1.61 7.03 3.40
C LEU A 22 -2.72 7.37 4.41
N ILE A 23 -2.68 6.76 5.60
CA ILE A 23 -3.65 7.04 6.68
C ILE A 23 -3.56 8.49 7.13
N ALA A 24 -2.35 9.03 7.31
CA ALA A 24 -2.16 10.44 7.69
C ALA A 24 -2.73 11.41 6.64
N ALA A 25 -2.75 11.01 5.36
CA ALA A 25 -3.38 11.74 4.27
C ALA A 25 -4.89 11.44 4.12
N GLY A 26 -5.52 10.74 5.08
CA GLY A 26 -6.95 10.41 5.06
C GLY A 26 -7.34 9.27 4.12
N ARG A 27 -6.38 8.62 3.44
CA ARG A 27 -6.64 7.45 2.59
C ARG A 27 -6.66 6.21 3.50
N VAL A 28 -7.85 5.62 3.67
CA VAL A 28 -8.03 4.41 4.52
C VAL A 28 -8.23 3.12 3.70
N SER A 29 -8.34 3.24 2.38
CA SER A 29 -8.42 2.10 1.46
C SER A 29 -7.62 2.35 0.20
N TRP A 30 -6.85 1.34 -0.22
CA TRP A 30 -5.95 1.34 -1.39
C TRP A 30 -5.83 -0.07 -2.02
N ARG A 31 -6.70 -0.97 -1.61
CA ARG A 31 -6.78 -2.33 -2.14
C ARG A 31 -8.23 -2.75 -2.21
N THR A 32 -8.55 -3.70 -3.08
CA THR A 32 -9.85 -4.39 -3.08
C THR A 32 -9.69 -5.91 -2.96
N THR A 33 -10.69 -6.60 -2.42
CA THR A 33 -10.72 -8.08 -2.45
C THR A 33 -10.88 -8.60 -3.88
N ARG A 34 -10.28 -9.77 -4.17
CA ARG A 34 -10.40 -10.40 -5.50
C ARG A 34 -11.85 -10.65 -5.89
N ALA A 35 -12.60 -11.27 -4.98
CA ALA A 35 -14.03 -11.49 -5.11
C ALA A 35 -14.80 -10.32 -4.50
N GLY A 36 -15.78 -9.78 -5.22
CA GLY A 36 -16.70 -8.75 -4.74
C GLY A 36 -16.12 -7.34 -4.57
N GLY A 37 -14.83 -7.11 -4.85
CA GLY A 37 -14.24 -5.77 -4.92
C GLY A 37 -14.33 -4.95 -3.63
N ARG A 38 -14.43 -5.60 -2.46
CA ARG A 38 -14.61 -4.90 -1.19
C ARG A 38 -13.35 -4.11 -0.82
N PRO A 39 -13.47 -2.85 -0.37
CA PRO A 39 -12.33 -2.01 -0.02
C PRO A 39 -11.53 -2.61 1.13
N ARG A 40 -10.21 -2.52 1.03
CA ARG A 40 -9.22 -2.97 2.02
C ARG A 40 -8.13 -1.92 2.18
N GLY A 41 -7.50 -1.92 3.35
CA GLY A 41 -6.46 -1.00 3.79
C GLY A 41 -5.71 -1.58 5.00
N VAL A 42 -5.19 -0.74 5.89
CA VAL A 42 -4.63 -1.24 7.16
C VAL A 42 -5.74 -1.73 8.09
N PHE A 43 -5.52 -2.91 8.64
CA PHE A 43 -6.30 -3.44 9.76
C PHE A 43 -5.38 -3.74 10.95
N CYS A 44 -4.49 -4.75 10.84
CA CYS A 44 -3.64 -5.16 11.96
C CYS A 44 -2.41 -4.28 12.22
N GLY A 45 -1.93 -3.53 11.23
CA GLY A 45 -0.68 -2.75 11.31
C GLY A 45 0.63 -3.56 11.37
N ILE A 46 0.57 -4.84 11.74
CA ILE A 46 1.74 -5.70 12.01
C ILE A 46 2.06 -6.71 10.90
N GLY A 47 1.28 -6.73 9.82
CA GLY A 47 1.55 -7.55 8.64
C GLY A 47 0.90 -8.94 8.59
N VAL A 48 0.16 -9.37 9.61
CA VAL A 48 -0.44 -10.71 9.67
C VAL A 48 -1.73 -10.85 8.83
N CYS A 49 -2.47 -9.76 8.60
CA CYS A 49 -3.79 -9.83 7.96
C CYS A 49 -3.80 -9.83 6.42
N PHE A 50 -2.70 -9.40 5.78
CA PHE A 50 -2.62 -9.24 4.32
C PHE A 50 -3.70 -8.34 3.68
N ASP A 51 -4.34 -7.45 4.42
CA ASP A 51 -5.35 -6.54 3.85
C ASP A 51 -4.74 -5.25 3.24
N CYS A 52 -3.53 -4.87 3.66
CA CYS A 52 -2.88 -3.61 3.28
C CYS A 52 -1.96 -3.72 2.06
N LEU A 53 -2.20 -4.69 1.17
CA LEU A 53 -1.30 -4.97 0.04
C LEU A 53 -1.31 -3.83 -0.99
N VAL A 54 -0.13 -3.56 -1.53
CA VAL A 54 0.14 -2.63 -2.62
C VAL A 54 1.14 -3.25 -3.59
N VAL A 55 1.26 -2.68 -4.78
CA VAL A 55 2.38 -2.96 -5.68
C VAL A 55 3.42 -1.85 -5.51
N VAL A 56 4.69 -2.20 -5.29
CA VAL A 56 5.80 -1.23 -5.19
C VAL A 56 6.82 -1.54 -6.27
N ASN A 57 7.08 -0.59 -7.18
CA ASN A 57 8.04 -0.74 -8.28
C ASN A 57 7.83 -2.01 -9.11
N GLY A 58 6.57 -2.41 -9.31
CA GLY A 58 6.22 -3.63 -10.02
C GLY A 58 6.16 -4.90 -9.17
N VAL A 59 6.62 -4.87 -7.93
CA VAL A 59 6.56 -6.00 -7.00
C VAL A 59 5.19 -6.02 -6.30
N PRO A 60 4.35 -7.05 -6.53
CA PRO A 60 3.02 -7.17 -5.94
C PRO A 60 3.07 -7.66 -4.49
N ASP A 61 1.91 -7.64 -3.83
CA ASP A 61 1.70 -8.18 -2.48
C ASP A 61 2.63 -7.61 -1.40
N VAL A 62 3.13 -6.39 -1.60
CA VAL A 62 3.92 -5.69 -0.61
C VAL A 62 3.00 -5.21 0.50
N ARG A 63 3.31 -5.58 1.74
CA ARG A 63 2.57 -5.14 2.93
C ARG A 63 2.89 -3.68 3.21
N ALA A 64 1.99 -2.76 2.85
CA ALA A 64 2.18 -1.32 3.07
C ALA A 64 2.44 -0.97 4.55
N CYS A 65 1.92 -1.77 5.49
CA CYS A 65 2.14 -1.56 6.94
C CYS A 65 3.54 -1.96 7.44
N GLN A 66 4.35 -2.60 6.61
CA GLN A 66 5.71 -3.03 6.94
C GLN A 66 6.77 -2.41 6.01
N ARG A 67 6.34 -1.73 4.94
CA ARG A 67 7.24 -1.13 3.94
C ARG A 67 7.44 0.35 4.23
N VAL A 68 8.65 0.74 4.61
CA VAL A 68 9.15 2.11 4.49
C VAL A 68 9.59 2.33 3.04
N PRO A 69 9.06 3.34 2.32
CA PRO A 69 9.43 3.58 0.94
C PRO A 69 10.84 4.18 0.83
N ALA A 70 11.42 4.09 -0.36
CA ALA A 70 12.56 4.90 -0.77
C ALA A 70 12.07 6.11 -1.58
N ASP A 71 12.90 7.16 -1.67
CA ASP A 71 12.61 8.31 -2.54
C ASP A 71 12.48 7.86 -4.00
N GLY A 72 11.44 8.33 -4.69
CA GLY A 72 11.13 7.94 -6.06
C GLY A 72 10.37 6.62 -6.22
N ASP A 73 10.03 5.90 -5.14
CA ASP A 73 9.22 4.67 -5.25
C ASP A 73 7.88 4.95 -5.96
N VAL A 74 7.44 4.00 -6.79
CA VAL A 74 6.13 4.01 -7.44
C VAL A 74 5.24 2.96 -6.77
N VAL A 75 4.21 3.45 -6.09
CA VAL A 75 3.23 2.64 -5.37
C VAL A 75 1.92 2.64 -6.13
N ARG A 76 1.31 1.45 -6.29
CA ARG A 76 0.00 1.29 -6.92
C ARG A 76 -0.94 0.51 -6.01
N SER A 77 -2.20 0.95 -5.98
CA SER A 77 -3.30 0.23 -5.38
C SER A 77 -3.48 -1.14 -6.04
N GLN A 78 -3.88 -2.16 -5.26
CA GLN A 78 -3.93 -3.54 -5.74
C GLN A 78 -5.35 -4.14 -5.71
N ARG A 79 -5.67 -4.98 -6.69
CA ARG A 79 -6.87 -5.83 -6.67
C ARG A 79 -6.49 -7.26 -6.30
N GLY A 80 -7.09 -7.78 -5.24
CA GLY A 80 -6.79 -9.13 -4.75
C GLY A 80 -5.38 -9.23 -4.17
N ALA A 81 -4.95 -10.47 -3.93
CA ALA A 81 -3.55 -10.83 -3.74
C ALA A 81 -3.10 -11.62 -4.98
N GLU A 82 -1.82 -11.58 -5.33
CA GLU A 82 -1.27 -12.48 -6.34
C GLU A 82 -0.98 -13.84 -5.68
N LEU A 83 -1.72 -14.86 -6.12
CA LEU A 83 -1.53 -16.21 -5.61
C LEU A 83 -0.61 -16.97 -6.56
N PRO A 84 0.30 -17.82 -6.05
CA PRO A 84 0.99 -18.80 -6.89
C PRO A 84 -0.04 -19.60 -7.68
N GLY A 85 0.23 -19.78 -8.98
CA GLY A 85 -0.57 -20.61 -9.87
C GLY A 85 -0.43 -22.10 -9.57
#